data_AF-A0A2T7NC66-F1
#
_entry.id   AF-A0A2T7NC66-F1
#
_cell.length_a   1.000
_cell.length_b   1.000
_cell.length_c   1.000
_cell.angle_alpha   90.00
_cell.angle_beta   90.00
_cell.angle_gamma   90.00
#
_symmetry.space_group_name_H-M   'P 1'
#
loop_
_entity.id
_entity.type
_entity.pdbx_description
1 polymer ?
#
loop_
_entity_poly.entity_id
_entity_poly.type
_entity_poly.pdbx_seq_one_letter_code
_entity_poly.pdbx_strand_id
1 'polypeptide(L)'
;MESIERSVSSMSLRTSELLVRHQTDLSRWPIFSILREDILNSIKKICVYGSSGNEAIIVTIEDDIYAIGSNCSSCLGLGDTHSSFEPRKIEALCRKGIVDIAFGSGPHVLAVTSDGDVYSWGHNGYCQLGNGTSNQGLHPASISQHLGGRRVIQVSCGSHHSLALTKEGEVYAWGQNNCGQVGTGTTANQPTPRKISAVIGGRNVVSVCCGQTSSLALMDNGEVYGWGYNGNGQLGLGNNVNQPNPCRIHSLQGVIVSQIVCGYAHTLALTDEGSLYAWGANSYGQLGTGNKANLVSPSRVMQSEERFVEVAATHYSHVSAAMTQTGKVLMWGQCRGQSITTPTITRFSITDDVFATFSTPPVTWRMYCIDQVKGARVAESIATSFDDPETCDLKFIVENQEIHVHKALLKIRCEHFRSMFQSYWNEHEKDSIEIVQYPFAVYRAFLQYLYTDNVELKPEEAIGLLDLANAYCEMPLKRKCEQIICQGISVDNVAMLYAAAIKFEAKVSRSGRVLFRFALNHLTAVTQTEAFSKLDGDVMMAFIRKAGTAGAFKY
;
A
#
# COMPACT_ATOMS: atom_id res chain seq x y z
N MET A 1 2.30 -49.12 -14.61
CA MET A 1 1.99 -47.94 -15.46
C MET A 1 0.97 -47.04 -14.75
N GLU A 2 1.13 -46.85 -13.42
CA GLU A 2 0.18 -46.13 -12.56
C GLU A 2 0.88 -45.30 -11.46
N SER A 3 2.22 -45.23 -11.50
CA SER A 3 3.04 -44.51 -10.51
C SER A 3 3.76 -43.28 -11.08
N ILE A 4 3.53 -42.94 -12.36
CA ILE A 4 4.16 -41.79 -13.03
C ILE A 4 3.16 -40.63 -13.24
N GLU A 5 1.84 -40.87 -13.16
CA GLU A 5 0.82 -39.81 -13.31
C GLU A 5 0.54 -39.00 -12.03
N ARG A 6 0.96 -39.47 -10.85
CA ARG A 6 0.72 -38.75 -9.58
C ARG A 6 1.77 -37.71 -9.20
N SER A 7 2.94 -37.68 -9.83
CA SER A 7 3.95 -36.63 -9.54
C SER A 7 3.84 -35.41 -10.47
N VAL A 8 3.19 -35.55 -11.63
CA VAL A 8 2.98 -34.45 -12.59
C VAL A 8 1.75 -33.60 -12.22
N SER A 9 0.79 -34.17 -11.50
CA SER A 9 -0.40 -33.45 -11.03
C SER A 9 -0.15 -32.54 -9.81
N SER A 10 0.84 -32.85 -8.96
CA SER A 10 1.12 -32.04 -7.74
C SER A 10 2.11 -30.88 -7.95
N MET A 11 2.91 -30.91 -9.02
CA MET A 11 3.79 -29.79 -9.41
C MET A 11 3.10 -28.73 -10.28
N SER A 12 2.01 -29.08 -10.96
CA SER A 12 1.20 -28.15 -11.77
C SER A 12 0.32 -27.22 -10.91
N LEU A 13 -0.02 -27.63 -9.69
CA LEU A 13 -0.89 -26.86 -8.77
C LEU A 13 -0.15 -25.81 -7.92
N ARG A 14 1.19 -25.73 -7.97
CA ARG A 14 1.97 -24.73 -7.21
C ARG A 14 2.51 -23.57 -8.05
N THR A 15 2.56 -23.72 -9.37
CA THR A 15 2.95 -22.65 -10.29
C THR A 15 1.76 -21.76 -10.70
N SER A 16 0.52 -22.19 -10.47
CA SER A 16 -0.67 -21.36 -10.66
C SER A 16 -0.94 -20.37 -9.51
N GLU A 17 -0.33 -20.56 -8.33
CA GLU A 17 -0.52 -19.68 -7.16
C GLU A 17 0.42 -18.46 -7.11
N LEU A 18 1.43 -18.38 -8.00
CA LEU A 18 2.39 -17.27 -8.04
C LEU A 18 2.22 -16.32 -9.24
N LEU A 19 1.27 -16.62 -10.13
CA LEU A 19 1.07 -15.95 -11.42
C LEU A 19 -0.30 -15.25 -11.58
N VAL A 20 -1.07 -15.13 -10.50
CA VAL A 20 -2.30 -14.30 -10.46
C VAL A 20 -2.11 -13.25 -9.38
N ARG A 21 -1.42 -12.14 -9.67
CA ARG A 21 -1.39 -10.97 -8.76
C ARG A 21 -2.65 -10.10 -8.97
N HIS A 22 -3.76 -10.80 -8.73
CA HIS A 22 -5.04 -10.41 -8.14
C HIS A 22 -5.90 -9.34 -8.83
N GLN A 23 -6.91 -9.85 -9.53
CA GLN A 23 -8.27 -9.32 -9.54
C GLN A 23 -8.70 -9.00 -8.09
N THR A 24 -9.43 -7.88 -7.87
CA THR A 24 -9.90 -7.51 -6.51
C THR A 24 -10.69 -8.67 -5.91
N ASP A 25 -10.24 -9.17 -4.77
CA ASP A 25 -10.94 -10.21 -4.01
C ASP A 25 -11.97 -9.57 -3.09
N LEU A 26 -13.19 -9.39 -3.61
CA LEU A 26 -14.30 -8.82 -2.86
C LEU A 26 -14.72 -9.65 -1.63
N SER A 27 -14.34 -10.93 -1.57
CA SER A 27 -14.68 -11.80 -0.43
C SER A 27 -14.03 -11.34 0.87
N ARG A 28 -13.01 -10.48 0.80
CA ARG A 28 -12.33 -9.86 1.95
C ARG A 28 -13.23 -8.93 2.75
N TRP A 29 -14.27 -8.37 2.13
CA TRP A 29 -15.34 -7.69 2.85
C TRP A 29 -16.48 -8.70 3.08
N PRO A 30 -16.76 -9.10 4.34
CA PRO A 30 -17.75 -10.14 4.63
C PRO A 30 -19.15 -9.84 4.07
N ILE A 31 -19.51 -8.56 3.91
CA ILE A 31 -20.81 -8.14 3.36
C ILE A 31 -21.03 -8.58 1.91
N PHE A 32 -19.97 -8.82 1.14
CA PHE A 32 -20.09 -9.27 -0.26
C PHE A 32 -20.06 -10.79 -0.40
N SER A 33 -19.71 -11.55 0.64
CA SER A 33 -19.65 -13.02 0.59
C SER A 33 -21.01 -13.70 0.33
N ILE A 34 -22.10 -12.96 0.50
CA ILE A 34 -23.47 -13.42 0.28
C ILE A 34 -24.01 -13.06 -1.11
N LEU A 35 -23.27 -12.29 -1.90
CA LEU A 35 -23.69 -11.86 -3.23
C LEU A 35 -23.44 -12.97 -4.26
N ARG A 36 -24.37 -13.07 -5.22
CA ARG A 36 -24.21 -13.96 -6.37
C ARG A 36 -23.15 -13.43 -7.34
N GLU A 37 -22.52 -14.32 -8.09
CA GLU A 37 -21.43 -13.98 -9.01
C GLU A 37 -21.84 -12.99 -10.12
N ASP A 38 -23.09 -13.05 -10.60
CA ASP A 38 -23.61 -12.10 -11.59
C ASP A 38 -23.56 -10.66 -11.08
N ILE A 39 -23.94 -10.45 -9.82
CA ILE A 39 -23.88 -9.14 -9.17
C ILE A 39 -22.43 -8.74 -8.96
N LEU A 40 -21.58 -9.63 -8.41
CA LEU A 40 -20.16 -9.36 -8.17
C LEU A 40 -19.44 -8.91 -9.45
N ASN A 41 -19.71 -9.57 -10.57
CA ASN A 41 -19.12 -9.23 -11.88
C ASN A 41 -19.62 -7.88 -12.44
N SER A 42 -20.79 -7.42 -12.01
CA SER A 42 -21.34 -6.11 -12.40
C SER A 42 -20.75 -4.94 -11.61
N ILE A 43 -20.02 -5.19 -10.51
CA ILE A 43 -19.56 -4.13 -9.61
C ILE A 43 -18.36 -3.40 -10.21
N LYS A 44 -18.47 -2.07 -10.28
CA LYS A 44 -17.41 -1.15 -10.73
C LYS A 44 -16.77 -0.41 -9.55
N LYS A 45 -17.56 0.00 -8.56
CA LYS A 45 -17.06 0.67 -7.35
C LYS A 45 -17.82 0.19 -6.12
N ILE A 46 -17.16 0.25 -4.97
CA ILE A 46 -17.76 -0.07 -3.67
C ILE A 46 -17.41 0.99 -2.63
N CYS A 47 -18.28 1.11 -1.63
CA CYS A 47 -18.01 1.80 -0.39
C CYS A 47 -18.61 0.96 0.74
N VAL A 48 -17.78 0.42 1.63
CA VAL A 48 -18.20 -0.39 2.78
C VAL A 48 -18.01 0.43 4.06
N TYR A 49 -19.05 0.50 4.87
CA TYR A 49 -19.12 1.34 6.05
C TYR A 49 -20.02 0.72 7.13
N GLY A 50 -20.35 1.53 8.14
CA GLY A 50 -21.13 1.10 9.30
C GLY A 50 -20.23 0.66 10.46
N SER A 51 -20.75 0.79 11.69
CA SER A 51 -20.00 0.51 12.92
C SER A 51 -19.48 -0.92 13.02
N SER A 52 -20.03 -1.84 12.22
CA SER A 52 -19.60 -3.23 12.12
C SER A 52 -19.13 -3.64 10.72
N GLY A 53 -18.96 -2.69 9.78
CA GLY A 53 -18.57 -2.99 8.39
C GLY A 53 -19.67 -3.76 7.64
N ASN A 54 -20.93 -3.47 7.98
CA ASN A 54 -22.12 -4.22 7.61
C ASN A 54 -23.10 -3.39 6.79
N GLU A 55 -22.64 -2.30 6.18
CA GLU A 55 -23.38 -1.46 5.26
C GLU A 55 -22.51 -1.24 4.02
N ALA A 56 -23.09 -1.31 2.83
CA ALA A 56 -22.34 -1.06 1.60
C ALA A 56 -23.17 -0.38 0.53
N ILE A 57 -22.52 0.50 -0.23
CA ILE A 57 -23.01 1.05 -1.48
C ILE A 57 -22.17 0.47 -2.62
N ILE A 58 -22.87 0.02 -3.66
CA ILE A 58 -22.32 -0.65 -4.84
C ILE A 58 -22.69 0.21 -6.04
N VAL A 59 -21.69 0.55 -6.87
CA VAL A 59 -21.90 1.19 -8.17
C VAL A 59 -21.55 0.17 -9.25
N THR A 60 -22.47 -0.09 -10.16
CA THR A 60 -22.28 -1.08 -11.24
C THR A 60 -21.57 -0.47 -12.46
N ILE A 61 -21.19 -1.33 -13.41
CA ILE A 61 -20.63 -0.90 -14.71
C ILE A 61 -21.63 -0.02 -15.48
N GLU A 62 -22.93 -0.28 -15.33
CA GLU A 62 -24.03 0.47 -15.94
C GLU A 62 -24.38 1.77 -15.19
N ASP A 63 -23.60 2.11 -14.15
CA ASP A 63 -23.82 3.28 -13.29
C ASP A 63 -25.13 3.23 -12.48
N ASP A 64 -25.68 2.03 -12.29
CA ASP A 64 -26.75 1.80 -11.32
C ASP A 64 -26.17 1.66 -9.91
N ILE A 65 -26.92 2.12 -8.92
CA ILE A 65 -26.48 2.16 -7.53
C ILE A 65 -27.35 1.27 -6.67
N TYR A 66 -26.71 0.39 -5.91
CA TYR A 66 -27.35 -0.51 -4.97
C TYR A 66 -26.82 -0.30 -3.57
N ALA A 67 -27.67 -0.56 -2.58
CA ALA A 67 -27.29 -0.62 -1.18
C ALA A 67 -27.64 -1.99 -0.59
N ILE A 68 -26.82 -2.42 0.36
CA ILE A 68 -26.98 -3.69 1.08
C ILE A 68 -26.48 -3.51 2.52
N GLY A 69 -27.09 -4.24 3.46
CA GLY A 69 -26.64 -4.34 4.83
C GLY A 69 -27.64 -3.85 5.86
N SER A 70 -27.13 -3.34 6.98
CA SER A 70 -27.95 -2.77 8.05
C SER A 70 -28.50 -1.41 7.66
N ASN A 71 -29.76 -1.14 7.99
CA ASN A 71 -30.40 0.14 7.64
C ASN A 71 -31.06 0.84 8.82
N CYS A 72 -30.64 0.54 10.05
CA CYS A 72 -31.27 1.10 11.27
C CYS A 72 -31.21 2.63 11.33
N SER A 73 -30.24 3.24 10.64
CA SER A 73 -30.07 4.70 10.56
C SER A 73 -30.41 5.28 9.17
N SER A 74 -31.11 4.50 8.34
CA SER A 74 -31.47 4.87 6.95
C SER A 74 -30.29 5.20 6.05
N CYS A 75 -29.09 4.72 6.37
CA CYS A 75 -27.88 5.01 5.61
C CYS A 75 -27.79 4.24 4.28
N LEU A 76 -28.66 3.26 4.05
CA LEU A 76 -28.79 2.65 2.71
C LEU A 76 -29.54 3.54 1.71
N GLY A 77 -30.26 4.59 2.18
CA GLY A 77 -30.95 5.55 1.29
C GLY A 77 -32.17 4.98 0.56
N LEU A 78 -32.76 3.89 1.08
CA LEU A 78 -33.81 3.11 0.42
C LEU A 78 -35.24 3.61 0.71
N GLY A 79 -35.40 4.65 1.53
CA GLY A 79 -36.72 5.15 1.93
C GLY A 79 -37.33 4.51 3.16
N ASP A 80 -36.58 3.65 3.82
CA ASP A 80 -37.02 2.92 5.01
C ASP A 80 -35.85 2.76 6.00
N THR A 81 -36.10 1.99 7.05
CA THR A 81 -35.11 1.59 8.06
C THR A 81 -34.90 0.07 8.07
N HIS A 82 -35.29 -0.63 7.00
CA HIS A 82 -35.25 -2.08 6.94
C HIS A 82 -33.91 -2.58 6.40
N SER A 83 -33.21 -3.37 7.21
CA SER A 83 -31.97 -4.04 6.80
C SER A 83 -32.28 -5.07 5.71
N SER A 84 -31.39 -5.20 4.73
CA SER A 84 -31.53 -6.14 3.62
C SER A 84 -30.18 -6.73 3.27
N PHE A 85 -30.12 -8.05 3.12
CA PHE A 85 -28.95 -8.76 2.60
C PHE A 85 -29.09 -9.05 1.10
N GLU A 86 -30.16 -8.57 0.46
CA GLU A 86 -30.26 -8.49 -0.98
C GLU A 86 -30.00 -7.04 -1.43
N PRO A 87 -29.16 -6.82 -2.47
CA PRO A 87 -28.92 -5.49 -3.01
C PRO A 87 -30.23 -4.84 -3.48
N ARG A 88 -30.53 -3.66 -2.94
CA ARG A 88 -31.70 -2.86 -3.31
C ARG A 88 -31.24 -1.59 -4.02
N LYS A 89 -31.92 -1.24 -5.11
CA LYS A 89 -31.55 -0.12 -5.96
C LYS A 89 -31.87 1.22 -5.28
N ILE A 90 -30.93 2.17 -5.35
CA ILE A 90 -31.11 3.56 -4.93
C ILE A 90 -31.47 4.40 -6.15
N GLU A 91 -32.76 4.39 -6.53
CA GLU A 91 -33.23 5.01 -7.77
C GLU A 91 -32.81 6.49 -7.92
N ALA A 92 -32.78 7.24 -6.81
CA ALA A 92 -32.44 8.66 -6.79
C ALA A 92 -31.02 8.98 -7.30
N LEU A 93 -30.09 8.02 -7.26
CA LEU A 93 -28.68 8.22 -7.60
C LEU A 93 -28.23 7.49 -8.86
N CYS A 94 -29.06 6.62 -9.44
CA CYS A 94 -28.69 5.85 -10.61
C CYS A 94 -28.43 6.76 -11.82
N ARG A 95 -27.39 6.44 -12.59
CA ARG A 95 -26.97 7.15 -13.81
C ARG A 95 -26.57 8.60 -13.60
N LYS A 96 -26.20 8.98 -12.37
CA LYS A 96 -25.69 10.32 -12.02
C LYS A 96 -24.17 10.41 -12.01
N GLY A 97 -23.45 9.34 -12.35
CA GLY A 97 -21.99 9.31 -12.42
C GLY A 97 -21.34 9.61 -11.08
N ILE A 98 -21.56 8.78 -10.06
CA ILE A 98 -21.00 9.05 -8.72
C ILE A 98 -19.47 9.02 -8.73
N VAL A 99 -18.87 10.12 -8.28
CA VAL A 99 -17.41 10.35 -8.26
C VAL A 99 -16.80 10.22 -6.88
N ASP A 100 -17.56 10.45 -5.81
CA ASP A 100 -17.09 10.30 -4.44
C ASP A 100 -18.25 9.98 -3.48
N ILE A 101 -17.96 9.21 -2.43
CA ILE A 101 -18.88 8.88 -1.35
C ILE A 101 -18.12 8.98 -0.02
N ALA A 102 -18.70 9.73 0.92
CA ALA A 102 -18.22 9.80 2.29
C ALA A 102 -19.32 9.37 3.26
N PHE A 103 -18.92 8.82 4.40
CA PHE A 103 -19.83 8.29 5.41
C PHE A 103 -19.28 8.61 6.79
N GLY A 104 -20.14 8.88 7.77
CA GLY A 104 -19.72 9.27 9.13
C GLY A 104 -20.16 8.29 10.22
N SER A 105 -19.42 8.20 11.33
CA SER A 105 -19.73 7.27 12.44
C SER A 105 -21.02 7.57 13.18
N GLY A 106 -21.47 8.82 13.14
CA GLY A 106 -22.84 9.23 13.41
C GLY A 106 -23.65 9.08 12.13
N PRO A 107 -24.24 7.90 11.92
CA PRO A 107 -24.38 7.27 10.61
C PRO A 107 -25.09 8.18 9.61
N HIS A 108 -24.34 8.77 8.68
CA HIS A 108 -24.85 9.57 7.57
C HIS A 108 -23.95 9.38 6.36
N VAL A 109 -24.47 9.62 5.17
CA VAL A 109 -23.77 9.42 3.89
C VAL A 109 -23.90 10.68 3.04
N LEU A 110 -22.80 11.03 2.37
CA LEU A 110 -22.74 12.02 1.31
C LEU A 110 -22.29 11.36 0.01
N ALA A 111 -22.87 11.77 -1.11
CA ALA A 111 -22.43 11.36 -2.43
C ALA A 111 -22.30 12.57 -3.35
N VAL A 112 -21.30 12.53 -4.22
CA VAL A 112 -21.02 13.57 -5.23
C VAL A 112 -21.16 12.98 -6.62
N THR A 113 -21.88 13.67 -7.50
CA THR A 113 -22.05 13.30 -8.91
C THR A 113 -20.93 13.86 -9.78
N SER A 114 -20.82 13.40 -11.02
CA SER A 114 -19.84 13.95 -11.99
C SER A 114 -20.06 15.42 -12.31
N ASP A 115 -21.31 15.87 -12.20
CA ASP A 115 -21.72 17.27 -12.38
C ASP A 115 -21.38 18.12 -11.13
N GLY A 116 -20.97 17.45 -10.04
CA GLY A 116 -20.61 18.05 -8.75
C GLY A 116 -21.79 18.38 -7.86
N ASP A 117 -22.94 17.75 -8.10
CA ASP A 117 -24.08 17.79 -7.19
C ASP A 117 -23.83 16.94 -5.96
N VAL A 118 -24.28 17.43 -4.81
CA VAL A 118 -24.14 16.72 -3.52
C VAL A 118 -25.49 16.22 -3.05
N TYR A 119 -25.52 14.94 -2.69
CA TYR A 119 -26.66 14.28 -2.06
C TYR A 119 -26.30 13.86 -0.64
N SER A 120 -27.27 13.90 0.27
CA SER A 120 -27.10 13.52 1.67
C SER A 120 -28.30 12.71 2.19
N TRP A 121 -28.04 11.74 3.06
CA TRP A 121 -29.07 10.95 3.75
C TRP A 121 -28.53 10.24 5.01
N GLY A 122 -29.43 9.66 5.81
CA GLY A 122 -29.11 8.97 7.06
C GLY A 122 -29.51 9.77 8.31
N HIS A 123 -28.82 9.52 9.43
CA HIS A 123 -29.03 10.23 10.69
C HIS A 123 -28.73 11.73 10.53
N ASN A 124 -29.48 12.59 11.23
CA ASN A 124 -29.36 14.06 11.11
C ASN A 124 -29.51 14.82 12.44
N GLY A 125 -29.40 14.15 13.59
CA GLY A 125 -29.64 14.79 14.90
C GLY A 125 -28.73 15.99 15.22
N TYR A 126 -27.60 16.13 14.52
CA TYR A 126 -26.68 17.26 14.65
C TYR A 126 -26.58 18.10 13.36
N CYS A 127 -27.57 17.95 12.47
CA CYS A 127 -27.67 18.64 11.19
C CYS A 127 -26.59 18.27 10.15
N GLN A 128 -25.99 17.09 10.28
CA GLN A 128 -24.93 16.59 9.38
C GLN A 128 -25.39 16.34 7.93
N LEU A 129 -26.69 16.38 7.65
CA LEU A 129 -27.18 16.33 6.26
C LEU A 129 -27.12 17.70 5.57
N GLY A 130 -26.98 18.81 6.29
CA GLY A 130 -26.81 20.12 5.66
C GLY A 130 -28.06 20.62 4.91
N ASN A 131 -29.22 20.04 5.19
CA ASN A 131 -30.49 20.32 4.50
C ASN A 131 -31.36 21.38 5.21
N GLY A 132 -30.80 22.11 6.19
CA GLY A 132 -31.53 23.11 6.96
C GLY A 132 -32.38 22.54 8.10
N THR A 133 -32.34 21.22 8.33
CA THR A 133 -33.12 20.53 9.36
C THR A 133 -32.23 19.64 10.24
N SER A 134 -32.82 19.11 11.31
CA SER A 134 -32.24 18.03 12.14
C SER A 134 -32.98 16.70 11.98
N ASN A 135 -33.81 16.57 10.93
CA ASN A 135 -34.65 15.39 10.70
C ASN A 135 -33.88 14.32 9.92
N GLN A 136 -34.04 13.06 10.31
CA GLN A 136 -33.44 11.92 9.61
C GLN A 136 -33.84 11.91 8.13
N GLY A 137 -32.87 11.68 7.25
CA GLY A 137 -33.09 11.55 5.81
C GLY A 137 -33.22 10.09 5.40
N LEU A 138 -34.39 9.69 4.91
CA LEU A 138 -34.65 8.30 4.49
C LEU A 138 -34.18 8.00 3.05
N HIS A 139 -34.04 9.04 2.24
CA HIS A 139 -33.63 8.98 0.84
C HIS A 139 -32.51 9.99 0.56
N PRO A 140 -31.65 9.74 -0.44
CA PRO A 140 -30.71 10.74 -0.95
C PRO A 140 -31.44 12.02 -1.38
N ALA A 141 -31.19 13.12 -0.69
CA ALA A 141 -31.71 14.43 -1.01
C ALA A 141 -30.58 15.35 -1.48
N SER A 142 -30.80 16.08 -2.57
CA SER A 142 -29.83 17.05 -3.07
C SER A 142 -29.71 18.24 -2.11
N ILE A 143 -28.48 18.64 -1.81
CA ILE A 143 -28.16 19.84 -1.01
C ILE A 143 -27.35 20.87 -1.81
N SER A 144 -27.19 20.66 -3.13
CA SER A 144 -26.41 21.53 -4.03
C SER A 144 -26.86 23.00 -3.98
N GLN A 145 -28.15 23.24 -3.73
CA GLN A 145 -28.69 24.60 -3.58
C GLN A 145 -28.07 25.35 -2.39
N HIS A 146 -27.81 24.65 -1.27
CA HIS A 146 -27.17 25.25 -0.09
C HIS A 146 -25.66 25.48 -0.28
N LEU A 147 -25.06 24.87 -1.30
CA LEU A 147 -23.68 25.12 -1.72
C LEU A 147 -23.57 26.25 -2.75
N GLY A 148 -24.68 26.92 -3.08
CA GLY A 148 -24.70 28.03 -4.04
C GLY A 148 -24.45 27.60 -5.49
N GLY A 149 -24.74 26.34 -5.83
CA GLY A 149 -24.54 25.80 -7.18
C GLY A 149 -23.07 25.58 -7.57
N ARG A 150 -22.15 25.55 -6.59
CA ARG A 150 -20.75 25.21 -6.81
C ARG A 150 -20.56 23.74 -7.17
N ARG A 151 -19.59 23.46 -8.03
CA ARG A 151 -19.24 22.10 -8.43
C ARG A 151 -18.38 21.46 -7.35
N VAL A 152 -18.91 20.49 -6.62
CA VAL A 152 -18.15 19.72 -5.62
C VAL A 152 -17.34 18.61 -6.28
N ILE A 153 -16.12 18.37 -5.80
CA ILE A 153 -15.22 17.33 -6.31
C ILE A 153 -14.84 16.29 -5.26
N GLN A 154 -14.97 16.61 -3.98
CA GLN A 154 -14.64 15.71 -2.87
C GLN A 154 -15.55 16.01 -1.67
N VAL A 155 -15.94 14.96 -0.95
CA VAL A 155 -16.64 15.05 0.34
C VAL A 155 -15.89 14.28 1.42
N SER A 156 -16.06 14.68 2.67
CA SER A 156 -15.53 13.93 3.81
C SER A 156 -16.47 14.04 5.01
N CYS A 157 -16.58 12.97 5.78
CA CYS A 157 -17.46 12.89 6.94
C CYS A 157 -16.64 12.50 8.16
N GLY A 158 -16.87 13.20 9.28
CA GLY A 158 -16.42 12.75 10.60
C GLY A 158 -17.54 12.00 11.31
N SER A 159 -17.63 12.13 12.63
CA SER A 159 -18.73 11.51 13.38
C SER A 159 -20.09 12.11 13.00
N HIS A 160 -20.25 13.40 13.21
CA HIS A 160 -21.52 14.10 12.98
C HIS A 160 -21.32 15.42 12.24
N HIS A 161 -20.25 15.55 11.46
CA HIS A 161 -19.97 16.73 10.66
C HIS A 161 -19.47 16.33 9.27
N SER A 162 -19.59 17.27 8.36
CA SER A 162 -19.38 17.04 6.94
C SER A 162 -18.56 18.17 6.33
N LEU A 163 -17.72 17.82 5.37
CA LEU A 163 -16.95 18.72 4.53
C LEU A 163 -17.28 18.48 3.06
N ALA A 164 -17.29 19.55 2.27
CA ALA A 164 -17.28 19.49 0.81
C ALA A 164 -16.17 20.41 0.27
N LEU A 165 -15.41 19.90 -0.69
CA LEU A 165 -14.42 20.65 -1.45
C LEU A 165 -14.93 20.88 -2.86
N THR A 166 -14.97 22.15 -3.25
CA THR A 166 -15.37 22.57 -4.60
C THR A 166 -14.19 22.52 -5.58
N LYS A 167 -14.49 22.51 -6.88
CA LYS A 167 -13.49 22.56 -7.94
C LYS A 167 -12.64 23.84 -7.88
N GLU A 168 -13.20 24.92 -7.37
CA GLU A 168 -12.53 26.21 -7.19
C GLU A 168 -11.65 26.27 -5.93
N GLY A 169 -11.50 25.16 -5.20
CA GLY A 169 -10.69 25.09 -3.98
C GLY A 169 -11.38 25.67 -2.74
N GLU A 170 -12.68 25.98 -2.81
CA GLU A 170 -13.46 26.44 -1.66
C GLU A 170 -13.92 25.26 -0.81
N VAL A 171 -13.79 25.38 0.52
CA VAL A 171 -14.25 24.37 1.49
C VAL A 171 -15.52 24.82 2.18
N TYR A 172 -16.50 23.93 2.22
CA TYR A 172 -17.75 24.10 2.95
C TYR A 172 -17.84 23.06 4.06
N ALA A 173 -18.42 23.42 5.19
CA ALA A 173 -18.57 22.54 6.33
C ALA A 173 -19.91 22.74 7.03
N TRP A 174 -20.48 21.67 7.58
CA TRP A 174 -21.74 21.70 8.33
C TRP A 174 -21.87 20.52 9.32
N GLY A 175 -22.95 20.52 10.09
CA GLY A 175 -23.23 19.52 11.12
C GLY A 175 -22.78 19.94 12.52
N GLN A 176 -22.40 18.95 13.33
CA GLN A 176 -21.95 19.12 14.71
C GLN A 176 -20.71 20.01 14.79
N ASN A 177 -20.69 20.95 15.73
CA ASN A 177 -19.60 21.92 15.84
C ASN A 177 -19.13 22.22 17.28
N ASN A 178 -19.48 21.36 18.25
CA ASN A 178 -19.16 21.58 19.67
C ASN A 178 -17.65 21.77 19.97
N CYS A 179 -16.76 21.26 19.11
CA CYS A 179 -15.31 21.40 19.21
C CYS A 179 -14.74 22.37 18.18
N GLY A 180 -15.57 23.01 17.36
CA GLY A 180 -15.15 23.90 16.30
C GLY A 180 -14.82 23.21 14.97
N GLN A 181 -15.23 21.94 14.78
CA GLN A 181 -14.93 21.13 13.60
C GLN A 181 -15.55 21.64 12.28
N VAL A 182 -16.47 22.60 12.35
CA VAL A 182 -16.99 23.29 11.15
C VAL A 182 -16.09 24.47 10.73
N GLY A 183 -15.19 24.94 11.59
CA GLY A 183 -14.14 25.90 11.21
C GLY A 183 -14.62 27.35 11.02
N THR A 184 -15.75 27.73 11.61
CA THR A 184 -16.38 29.05 11.41
C THR A 184 -16.08 30.07 12.51
N GLY A 185 -15.20 29.73 13.44
CA GLY A 185 -14.91 30.55 14.63
C GLY A 185 -15.99 30.45 15.72
N THR A 186 -17.02 29.62 15.51
CA THR A 186 -18.11 29.36 16.44
C THR A 186 -18.11 27.90 16.86
N THR A 187 -18.87 27.55 17.89
CA THR A 187 -19.09 26.17 18.34
C THR A 187 -20.54 25.68 18.18
N ALA A 188 -21.37 26.47 17.48
CA ALA A 188 -22.77 26.12 17.21
C ALA A 188 -22.87 25.23 15.97
N ASN A 189 -23.71 24.19 16.05
CA ASN A 189 -24.00 23.31 14.92
C ASN A 189 -24.48 24.12 13.71
N GLN A 190 -24.08 23.73 12.51
CA GLN A 190 -24.45 24.43 11.28
C GLN A 190 -25.43 23.56 10.49
N PRO A 191 -26.70 24.00 10.31
CA PRO A 191 -27.71 23.21 9.63
C PRO A 191 -27.61 23.22 8.11
N THR A 192 -26.81 24.12 7.55
CA THR A 192 -26.53 24.24 6.12
C THR A 192 -25.03 24.36 5.87
N PRO A 193 -24.52 23.91 4.71
CA PRO A 193 -23.16 24.13 4.28
C PRO A 193 -22.71 25.57 4.43
N ARG A 194 -21.64 25.79 5.19
CA ARG A 194 -21.06 27.12 5.39
C ARG A 194 -19.64 27.15 4.85
N LYS A 195 -19.36 28.13 3.99
CA LYS A 195 -18.02 28.36 3.43
C LYS A 195 -17.05 28.72 4.55
N ILE A 196 -15.95 27.99 4.65
CA ILE A 196 -14.85 28.29 5.56
C ILE A 196 -14.04 29.46 4.99
N SER A 197 -14.37 30.67 5.42
CA SER A 197 -13.73 31.90 4.90
C SER A 197 -12.49 32.31 5.70
N ALA A 198 -12.34 31.82 6.93
CA ALA A 198 -11.24 32.18 7.81
C ALA A 198 -9.94 31.46 7.40
N VAL A 199 -8.85 32.22 7.23
CA VAL A 199 -7.45 31.77 6.97
C VAL A 199 -7.23 31.03 5.64
N ILE A 200 -8.15 30.16 5.24
CA ILE A 200 -8.09 29.30 4.05
C ILE A 200 -8.99 29.77 2.90
N GLY A 201 -9.91 30.72 3.14
CA GLY A 201 -10.96 31.08 2.17
C GLY A 201 -10.50 31.77 0.87
N GLY A 202 -9.24 32.22 0.81
CA GLY A 202 -8.59 32.76 -0.39
C GLY A 202 -7.43 31.91 -0.90
N ARG A 203 -7.28 30.69 -0.36
CA ARG A 203 -6.25 29.72 -0.73
C ARG A 203 -6.91 28.58 -1.50
N ASN A 204 -6.12 27.92 -2.33
CA ASN A 204 -6.61 26.83 -3.14
C ASN A 204 -6.41 25.50 -2.40
N VAL A 205 -7.50 24.96 -1.85
CA VAL A 205 -7.50 23.66 -1.17
C VAL A 205 -7.60 22.56 -2.23
N VAL A 206 -6.74 21.54 -2.13
CA VAL A 206 -6.71 20.40 -3.07
C VAL A 206 -7.22 19.11 -2.46
N SER A 207 -7.27 19.01 -1.13
CA SER A 207 -7.86 17.86 -0.45
C SER A 207 -8.39 18.22 0.93
N VAL A 208 -9.46 17.54 1.36
CA VAL A 208 -10.02 17.61 2.71
C VAL A 208 -10.17 16.22 3.32
N CYS A 209 -10.00 16.12 4.63
CA CYS A 209 -10.27 14.88 5.36
C CYS A 209 -10.78 15.13 6.77
N CYS A 210 -11.65 14.25 7.25
CA CYS A 210 -12.19 14.27 8.60
C CYS A 210 -11.62 13.16 9.47
N GLY A 211 -11.20 13.51 10.69
CA GLY A 211 -11.19 12.56 11.80
C GLY A 211 -12.58 12.44 12.42
N GLN A 212 -12.71 11.83 13.60
CA GLN A 212 -14.02 11.76 14.28
C GLN A 212 -14.61 13.15 14.56
N THR A 213 -13.82 14.05 15.14
CA THR A 213 -14.27 15.38 15.58
C THR A 213 -13.29 16.49 15.19
N SER A 214 -12.45 16.22 14.19
CA SER A 214 -11.44 17.14 13.65
C SER A 214 -11.50 17.14 12.14
N SER A 215 -11.05 18.23 11.54
CA SER A 215 -11.03 18.44 10.10
C SER A 215 -9.66 18.95 9.68
N LEU A 216 -9.23 18.53 8.50
CA LEU A 216 -7.98 18.97 7.90
C LEU A 216 -8.19 19.33 6.43
N ALA A 217 -7.39 20.29 5.97
CA ALA A 217 -7.29 20.71 4.58
C ALA A 217 -5.82 20.73 4.14
N LEU A 218 -5.58 20.21 2.95
CA LEU A 218 -4.32 20.29 2.23
C LEU A 218 -4.43 21.34 1.12
N MET A 219 -3.48 22.26 1.10
CA MET A 219 -3.35 23.30 0.09
C MET A 219 -2.55 22.82 -1.13
N ASP A 220 -2.74 23.47 -2.28
CA ASP A 220 -1.98 23.19 -3.50
C ASP A 220 -0.45 23.37 -3.35
N ASN A 221 -0.04 24.27 -2.45
CA ASN A 221 1.36 24.51 -2.11
C ASN A 221 1.93 23.50 -1.07
N GLY A 222 1.16 22.49 -0.68
CA GLY A 222 1.55 21.46 0.29
C GLY A 222 1.39 21.86 1.76
N GLU A 223 0.88 23.06 2.07
CA GLU A 223 0.59 23.46 3.44
C GLU A 223 -0.63 22.73 4.00
N VAL A 224 -0.58 22.35 5.28
CA VAL A 224 -1.68 21.65 5.97
C VAL A 224 -2.29 22.53 7.05
N TYR A 225 -3.62 22.55 7.07
CA TYR A 225 -4.45 23.26 8.05
C TYR A 225 -5.32 22.28 8.81
N GLY A 226 -5.44 22.44 10.13
CA GLY A 226 -6.29 21.62 10.98
C GLY A 226 -7.19 22.45 11.89
N TRP A 227 -8.40 21.96 12.15
CA TRP A 227 -9.35 22.56 13.09
C TRP A 227 -10.28 21.51 13.73
N GLY A 228 -11.01 21.92 14.77
CA GLY A 228 -11.88 21.06 15.57
C GLY A 228 -11.24 20.57 16.85
N TYR A 229 -11.58 19.34 17.24
CA TYR A 229 -11.13 18.71 18.48
C TYR A 229 -9.63 18.37 18.42
N ASN A 230 -8.90 18.66 19.51
CA ASN A 230 -7.46 18.45 19.61
C ASN A 230 -7.02 17.77 20.92
N GLY A 231 -7.94 17.13 21.65
CA GLY A 231 -7.60 16.54 22.95
C GLY A 231 -6.47 15.50 22.92
N ASN A 232 -6.24 14.84 21.78
CA ASN A 232 -5.14 13.88 21.59
C ASN A 232 -3.96 14.45 20.78
N GLY A 233 -3.99 15.74 20.43
CA GLY A 233 -2.99 16.35 19.57
C GLY A 233 -3.19 16.08 18.08
N GLN A 234 -4.37 15.60 17.66
CA GLN A 234 -4.65 15.21 16.26
C GLN A 234 -4.61 16.37 15.25
N LEU A 235 -4.58 17.62 15.71
CA LEU A 235 -4.37 18.78 14.84
C LEU A 235 -2.88 19.06 14.59
N GLY A 236 -1.97 18.49 15.37
CA GLY A 236 -0.53 18.61 15.13
C GLY A 236 0.06 19.98 15.49
N LEU A 237 -0.62 20.76 16.33
CA LEU A 237 -0.29 22.17 16.62
C LEU A 237 0.70 22.37 17.78
N GLY A 238 1.32 21.29 18.27
CA GLY A 238 2.22 21.34 19.43
C GLY A 238 1.50 21.49 20.78
N ASN A 239 0.18 21.32 20.81
CA ASN A 239 -0.65 21.43 22.01
C ASN A 239 -1.91 20.56 21.89
N ASN A 240 -2.75 20.53 22.93
CA ASN A 240 -4.02 19.79 22.99
C ASN A 240 -5.26 20.70 22.95
N VAL A 241 -5.16 21.92 22.40
CA VAL A 241 -6.23 22.92 22.42
C VAL A 241 -7.06 22.84 21.14
N ASN A 242 -8.38 22.75 21.28
CA ASN A 242 -9.33 22.77 20.16
C ASN A 242 -9.20 24.07 19.35
N GLN A 243 -9.42 23.99 18.05
CA GLN A 243 -9.34 25.14 17.16
C GLN A 243 -10.68 25.39 16.47
N PRO A 244 -11.39 26.48 16.76
CA PRO A 244 -12.65 26.80 16.08
C PRO A 244 -12.47 27.37 14.68
N ASN A 245 -11.24 27.71 14.28
CA ASN A 245 -10.88 28.15 12.94
C ASN A 245 -9.73 27.28 12.41
N PRO A 246 -9.58 27.15 11.08
CA PRO A 246 -8.41 26.53 10.47
C PRO A 246 -7.10 27.14 10.98
N CYS A 247 -6.22 26.29 11.51
CA CYS A 247 -4.91 26.70 11.99
C CYS A 247 -3.81 25.97 11.21
N ARG A 248 -2.77 26.71 10.80
CA ARG A 248 -1.63 26.14 10.06
C ARG A 248 -0.79 25.26 10.97
N ILE A 249 -0.42 24.08 10.48
CA ILE A 249 0.53 23.18 11.15
C ILE A 249 1.96 23.66 10.89
N HIS A 250 2.47 24.55 11.75
CA HIS A 250 3.77 25.20 11.54
C HIS A 250 4.98 24.27 11.60
N SER A 251 4.88 23.13 12.29
CA SER A 251 5.94 22.12 12.36
C SER A 251 6.21 21.42 11.02
N LEU A 252 5.32 21.54 10.03
CA LEU A 252 5.52 21.08 8.65
C LEU A 252 5.98 22.20 7.71
N GLN A 253 6.44 23.33 8.25
CA GLN A 253 6.97 24.41 7.42
C GLN A 253 8.18 23.93 6.59
N GLY A 254 8.15 24.19 5.29
CA GLY A 254 9.18 23.73 4.34
C GLY A 254 9.01 22.28 3.87
N VAL A 255 7.97 21.57 4.34
CA VAL A 255 7.61 20.23 3.87
C VAL A 255 6.43 20.35 2.92
N ILE A 256 6.54 19.78 1.72
CA ILE A 256 5.46 19.76 0.74
C ILE A 256 4.66 18.46 0.93
N VAL A 257 3.47 18.58 1.51
CA VAL A 257 2.56 17.43 1.69
C VAL A 257 1.81 17.19 0.39
N SER A 258 1.77 15.93 -0.06
CA SER A 258 1.06 15.49 -1.26
C SER A 258 -0.23 14.74 -0.93
N GLN A 259 -0.32 14.11 0.24
CA GLN A 259 -1.52 13.40 0.70
C GLN A 259 -1.70 13.56 2.21
N ILE A 260 -2.94 13.77 2.65
CA ILE A 260 -3.33 13.84 4.07
C ILE A 260 -4.50 12.89 4.31
N VAL A 261 -4.43 12.07 5.37
CA VAL A 261 -5.52 11.17 5.77
C VAL A 261 -5.71 11.18 7.29
N CYS A 262 -6.95 10.94 7.71
CA CYS A 262 -7.32 10.89 9.12
C CYS A 262 -7.82 9.50 9.50
N GLY A 263 -7.29 8.98 10.60
CA GLY A 263 -7.92 7.89 11.32
C GLY A 263 -8.89 8.40 12.38
N TYR A 264 -9.25 7.55 13.34
CA TYR A 264 -10.22 7.92 14.39
C TYR A 264 -9.85 9.22 15.14
N ALA A 265 -8.62 9.31 15.62
CA ALA A 265 -8.08 10.48 16.34
C ALA A 265 -6.58 10.67 16.07
N HIS A 266 -6.12 10.25 14.89
CA HIS A 266 -4.74 10.40 14.44
C HIS A 266 -4.73 10.84 12.98
N THR A 267 -3.60 11.40 12.56
CA THR A 267 -3.44 11.95 11.22
C THR A 267 -2.12 11.46 10.64
N LEU A 268 -2.14 11.15 9.35
CA LEU A 268 -0.96 10.78 8.58
C LEU A 268 -0.80 11.73 7.39
N ALA A 269 0.42 12.18 7.12
CA ALA A 269 0.76 13.01 5.98
C ALA A 269 1.90 12.40 5.18
N LEU A 270 1.69 12.26 3.87
CA LEU A 270 2.69 11.84 2.91
C LEU A 270 3.23 13.06 2.19
N THR A 271 4.56 13.16 2.06
CA THR A 271 5.21 14.24 1.32
C THR A 271 5.44 13.88 -0.14
N ASP A 272 5.70 14.87 -0.98
CA ASP A 272 6.17 14.70 -2.35
C ASP A 272 7.50 13.94 -2.44
N GLU A 273 8.37 14.08 -1.45
CA GLU A 273 9.61 13.29 -1.31
C GLU A 273 9.37 11.81 -0.92
N GLY A 274 8.12 11.42 -0.62
CA GLY A 274 7.77 10.09 -0.15
C GLY A 274 8.12 9.81 1.32
N SER A 275 8.26 10.86 2.13
CA SER A 275 8.38 10.76 3.59
C SER A 275 7.00 10.71 4.24
N LEU A 276 6.85 9.91 5.30
CA LEU A 276 5.60 9.77 6.04
C LEU A 276 5.71 10.46 7.41
N TYR A 277 4.73 11.27 7.76
CA TYR A 277 4.58 11.91 9.08
C TYR A 277 3.28 11.45 9.75
N ALA A 278 3.30 11.33 11.07
CA ALA A 278 2.14 10.98 11.87
C ALA A 278 2.06 11.80 13.16
N TRP A 279 0.84 12.08 13.61
CA TRP A 279 0.55 12.70 14.89
C TRP A 279 -0.88 12.38 15.40
N GLY A 280 -1.17 12.75 16.64
CA GLY A 280 -2.42 12.50 17.33
C GLY A 280 -2.36 11.34 18.32
N ALA A 281 -3.49 10.65 18.48
CA ALA A 281 -3.63 9.51 19.37
C ALA A 281 -2.76 8.33 18.92
N ASN A 282 -2.15 7.61 19.87
CA ASN A 282 -1.25 6.48 19.60
C ASN A 282 -1.45 5.28 20.54
N SER A 283 -2.58 5.20 21.25
CA SER A 283 -2.82 4.14 22.25
C SER A 283 -2.69 2.71 21.73
N TYR A 284 -2.84 2.52 20.41
CA TYR A 284 -2.70 1.23 19.73
C TYR A 284 -1.45 1.13 18.84
N GLY A 285 -0.59 2.15 18.82
CA GLY A 285 0.59 2.18 17.96
C GLY A 285 0.33 2.73 16.55
N GLN A 286 -0.83 3.34 16.31
CA GLN A 286 -1.25 3.87 15.00
C GLN A 286 -0.36 4.98 14.43
N LEU A 287 0.58 5.53 15.20
CA LEU A 287 1.58 6.47 14.67
C LEU A 287 2.82 5.76 14.10
N GLY A 288 2.99 4.45 14.31
CA GLY A 288 4.09 3.68 13.73
C GLY A 288 5.48 4.04 14.29
N THR A 289 5.54 4.63 15.48
CA THR A 289 6.77 5.16 16.11
C THR A 289 7.48 4.16 17.03
N GLY A 290 7.04 2.90 17.05
CA GLY A 290 7.58 1.85 17.93
C GLY A 290 7.10 1.94 19.39
N ASN A 291 6.27 2.93 19.73
CA ASN A 291 5.70 3.10 21.06
C ASN A 291 4.20 3.46 20.98
N LYS A 292 3.58 3.75 22.13
CA LYS A 292 2.15 4.07 22.27
C LYS A 292 1.88 5.49 22.78
N ALA A 293 2.87 6.38 22.73
CA ALA A 293 2.74 7.75 23.19
C ALA A 293 2.07 8.63 22.12
N ASN A 294 1.06 9.40 22.53
CA ASN A 294 0.43 10.40 21.67
C ASN A 294 1.44 11.47 21.25
N LEU A 295 1.28 12.02 20.05
CA LEU A 295 2.15 13.09 19.55
C LEU A 295 1.31 14.30 19.20
N VAL A 296 1.62 15.44 19.82
CA VAL A 296 0.93 16.71 19.57
C VAL A 296 1.51 17.49 18.38
N SER A 297 2.63 17.01 17.83
CA SER A 297 3.27 17.56 16.64
C SER A 297 3.59 16.43 15.66
N PRO A 298 3.50 16.68 14.35
CA PRO A 298 3.99 15.80 13.29
C PRO A 298 5.38 15.26 13.58
N SER A 299 5.51 13.94 13.58
CA SER A 299 6.79 13.23 13.66
C SER A 299 6.93 12.32 12.46
N ARG A 300 8.14 12.16 11.93
CA ARG A 300 8.39 11.18 10.87
C ARG A 300 8.08 9.77 11.39
N VAL A 301 7.29 9.03 10.64
CA VAL A 301 7.12 7.58 10.81
C VAL A 301 8.38 6.95 10.22
N MET A 302 9.03 6.05 10.98
CA MET A 302 10.19 5.21 10.63
C MET A 302 10.92 5.52 9.30
N GLN A 303 12.23 5.76 9.33
CA GLN A 303 13.05 5.80 8.11
C GLN A 303 13.02 4.43 7.40
N SER A 304 12.17 4.33 6.38
CA SER A 304 12.22 3.29 5.36
C SER A 304 13.30 3.68 4.35
N GLU A 305 14.10 2.71 3.90
CA GLU A 305 15.00 2.88 2.74
C GLU A 305 14.21 3.19 1.46
N GLU A 306 12.92 2.84 1.43
CA GLU A 306 12.01 3.04 0.30
C GLU A 306 11.05 4.21 0.57
N ARG A 307 10.76 4.97 -0.49
CA ARG A 307 9.76 6.04 -0.48
C ARG A 307 8.34 5.48 -0.43
N PHE A 308 7.48 6.17 0.29
CA PHE A 308 6.04 5.90 0.28
C PHE A 308 5.37 6.60 -0.91
N VAL A 309 4.37 5.96 -1.49
CA VAL A 309 3.57 6.48 -2.62
C VAL A 309 2.09 6.62 -2.28
N GLU A 310 1.64 5.99 -1.19
CA GLU A 310 0.27 6.08 -0.71
C GLU A 310 0.24 5.92 0.81
N VAL A 311 -0.63 6.67 1.46
CA VAL A 311 -1.00 6.49 2.87
C VAL A 311 -2.51 6.35 3.00
N ALA A 312 -2.96 5.51 3.93
CA ALA A 312 -4.38 5.24 4.15
C ALA A 312 -4.72 5.18 5.64
N ALA A 313 -5.84 5.81 5.98
CA ALA A 313 -6.46 5.77 7.30
C ALA A 313 -7.96 6.04 7.14
N THR A 314 -8.77 5.56 8.09
CA THR A 314 -10.21 5.82 8.13
C THR A 314 -10.62 6.27 9.51
N HIS A 315 -11.50 7.27 9.58
CA HIS A 315 -12.02 7.79 10.84
C HIS A 315 -12.78 6.75 11.66
N TYR A 316 -13.13 5.58 11.12
CA TYR A 316 -13.71 4.45 11.86
C TYR A 316 -12.70 3.62 12.65
N SER A 317 -11.41 3.70 12.33
CA SER A 317 -10.43 2.76 12.88
C SER A 317 -9.17 3.44 13.41
N HIS A 318 -8.46 2.67 14.22
CA HIS A 318 -7.12 2.99 14.69
C HIS A 318 -6.05 2.26 13.86
N VAL A 319 -6.37 1.86 12.62
CA VAL A 319 -5.43 1.24 11.69
C VAL A 319 -4.86 2.30 10.75
N SER A 320 -3.59 2.14 10.45
CA SER A 320 -2.87 2.92 9.47
C SER A 320 -2.24 1.95 8.47
N ALA A 321 -2.24 2.36 7.20
CA ALA A 321 -1.57 1.62 6.14
C ALA A 321 -0.79 2.57 5.24
N ALA A 322 0.23 2.04 4.56
CA ALA A 322 0.96 2.77 3.53
C ALA A 322 1.50 1.82 2.48
N MET A 323 1.74 2.33 1.28
CA MET A 323 2.38 1.60 0.20
C MET A 323 3.71 2.24 -0.17
N THR A 324 4.75 1.43 -0.38
CA THR A 324 6.04 1.90 -0.90
C THR A 324 6.06 1.93 -2.42
N GLN A 325 7.02 2.66 -2.99
CA GLN A 325 7.25 2.73 -4.44
C GLN A 325 7.54 1.36 -5.09
N THR A 326 7.91 0.34 -4.30
CA THR A 326 8.13 -1.03 -4.79
C THR A 326 6.87 -1.89 -4.73
N GLY A 327 5.72 -1.31 -4.32
CA GLY A 327 4.44 -2.00 -4.20
C GLY A 327 4.25 -2.79 -2.90
N LYS A 328 5.14 -2.62 -1.90
CA LYS A 328 4.95 -3.25 -0.59
C LYS A 328 3.91 -2.48 0.21
N VAL A 329 2.90 -3.20 0.71
CA VAL A 329 1.87 -2.63 1.60
C VAL A 329 2.24 -2.92 3.04
N LEU A 330 2.32 -1.87 3.86
CA LEU A 330 2.58 -1.94 5.30
C LEU A 330 1.32 -1.58 6.09
N MET A 331 1.18 -2.15 7.28
CA MET A 331 0.10 -1.84 8.22
C MET A 331 0.60 -1.78 9.67
N TRP A 332 -0.06 -0.93 10.47
CA TRP A 332 0.19 -0.78 11.91
C TRP A 332 -1.03 -0.17 12.61
N GLY A 333 -0.98 -0.04 13.93
CA GLY A 333 -2.10 0.39 14.77
C GLY A 333 -2.90 -0.79 15.34
N GLN A 334 -4.23 -0.66 15.42
CA GLN A 334 -5.10 -1.70 15.98
C GLN A 334 -5.55 -2.72 14.94
N CYS A 335 -4.76 -3.75 14.70
CA CYS A 335 -5.00 -4.73 13.64
C CYS A 335 -5.55 -6.04 14.24
N ARG A 336 -6.79 -6.41 13.90
CA ARG A 336 -7.53 -7.57 14.48
C ARG A 336 -7.49 -7.60 16.01
N GLY A 337 -7.68 -6.43 16.62
CA GLY A 337 -7.63 -6.25 18.07
C GLY A 337 -6.23 -6.26 18.69
N GLN A 338 -5.17 -6.52 17.92
CA GLN A 338 -3.78 -6.45 18.37
C GLN A 338 -3.21 -5.06 18.12
N SER A 339 -2.29 -4.64 19.00
CA SER A 339 -1.61 -3.35 18.87
C SER A 339 -0.24 -3.56 18.21
N ILE A 340 -0.10 -3.03 16.99
CA ILE A 340 1.12 -3.09 16.19
C ILE A 340 1.74 -1.69 16.19
N THR A 341 2.87 -1.51 16.87
CA THR A 341 3.50 -0.20 17.04
C THR A 341 4.51 0.18 15.97
N THR A 342 4.86 -0.75 15.09
CA THR A 342 5.82 -0.53 13.99
C THR A 342 5.20 -0.94 12.65
N PRO A 343 5.41 -0.17 11.57
CA PRO A 343 4.96 -0.54 10.24
C PRO A 343 5.42 -1.96 9.88
N THR A 344 4.44 -2.84 9.63
CA THR A 344 4.68 -4.25 9.35
C THR A 344 4.25 -4.57 7.92
N ILE A 345 5.17 -5.13 7.13
CA ILE A 345 4.91 -5.52 5.73
C ILE A 345 3.85 -6.63 5.67
N THR A 346 2.88 -6.46 4.80
CA THR A 346 1.80 -7.41 4.54
C THR A 346 2.04 -8.18 3.23
N ARG A 347 1.17 -9.15 2.95
CA ARG A 347 1.13 -9.86 1.66
C ARG A 347 0.18 -9.18 0.65
N PHE A 348 -0.39 -8.03 0.99
CA PHE A 348 -1.34 -7.33 0.13
C PHE A 348 -0.63 -6.46 -0.89
N SER A 349 -1.32 -6.23 -2.00
CA SER A 349 -0.86 -5.39 -3.11
C SER A 349 -1.49 -4.00 -3.10
N ILE A 350 -2.55 -3.79 -2.31
CA ILE A 350 -3.26 -2.53 -2.15
C ILE A 350 -3.56 -2.25 -0.67
N THR A 351 -3.69 -0.99 -0.28
CA THR A 351 -3.98 -0.61 1.11
C THR A 351 -5.42 -0.93 1.52
N ASP A 352 -6.37 -0.95 0.57
CA ASP A 352 -7.78 -1.28 0.82
C ASP A 352 -7.95 -2.66 1.47
N ASP A 353 -7.13 -3.64 1.08
CA ASP A 353 -7.11 -4.99 1.64
C ASP A 353 -6.76 -5.02 3.13
N VAL A 354 -5.92 -4.08 3.57
CA VAL A 354 -5.58 -3.92 4.98
C VAL A 354 -6.83 -3.58 5.78
N PHE A 355 -7.67 -2.68 5.27
CA PHE A 355 -8.88 -2.30 5.96
C PHE A 355 -9.95 -3.40 5.87
N ALA A 356 -10.08 -4.06 4.73
CA ALA A 356 -10.98 -5.21 4.58
C ALA A 356 -10.67 -6.33 5.60
N THR A 357 -9.38 -6.62 5.84
CA THR A 357 -8.96 -7.81 6.58
C THR A 357 -8.55 -7.53 8.03
N PHE A 358 -7.86 -6.42 8.28
CA PHE A 358 -7.22 -6.13 9.57
C PHE A 358 -7.91 -5.03 10.38
N SER A 359 -8.72 -4.18 9.74
CA SER A 359 -9.45 -3.14 10.48
C SER A 359 -10.70 -3.69 11.16
N THR A 360 -11.10 -3.04 12.24
CA THR A 360 -12.31 -3.39 13.00
C THR A 360 -13.04 -2.07 13.26
N PRO A 361 -14.15 -1.78 12.56
CA PRO A 361 -14.83 -2.61 11.56
C PRO A 361 -14.10 -2.73 10.20
N PRO A 362 -14.37 -3.78 9.38
CA PRO A 362 -13.82 -3.94 8.04
C PRO A 362 -14.51 -3.02 7.03
N VAL A 363 -14.00 -1.80 6.89
CA VAL A 363 -14.57 -0.74 6.04
C VAL A 363 -13.63 -0.37 4.90
N THR A 364 -14.11 0.36 3.91
CA THR A 364 -13.25 1.00 2.90
C THR A 364 -12.73 2.34 3.44
N TRP A 365 -11.49 2.71 3.17
CA TRP A 365 -10.95 4.02 3.60
C TRP A 365 -11.21 5.15 2.59
N ARG A 366 -11.62 4.78 1.37
CA ARG A 366 -12.02 5.64 0.25
C ARG A 366 -13.09 4.93 -0.57
N MET A 367 -13.72 5.61 -1.52
CA MET A 367 -14.51 4.91 -2.53
C MET A 367 -13.58 4.06 -3.40
N TYR A 368 -13.72 2.74 -3.30
CA TYR A 368 -12.81 1.80 -3.96
C TYR A 368 -13.30 1.49 -5.36
N CYS A 369 -12.47 1.78 -6.36
CA CYS A 369 -12.71 1.38 -7.74
C CYS A 369 -12.17 -0.03 -7.94
N ILE A 370 -13.03 -0.94 -8.39
CA ILE A 370 -12.61 -2.29 -8.71
C ILE A 370 -11.88 -2.24 -10.03
N ASP A 371 -10.59 -2.59 -9.98
CA ASP A 371 -9.79 -2.89 -11.16
C ASP A 371 -10.38 -4.13 -11.85
N GLN A 372 -11.38 -3.91 -12.70
CA GLN A 372 -11.82 -4.89 -13.69
C GLN A 372 -10.80 -4.95 -14.84
N VAL A 373 -9.50 -5.04 -14.53
CA VAL A 373 -8.51 -5.24 -15.57
C VAL A 373 -8.67 -6.69 -16.03
N LYS A 374 -9.42 -6.90 -17.11
CA LYS A 374 -9.36 -8.12 -17.92
C LYS A 374 -8.04 -8.17 -18.69
N GLY A 375 -6.91 -8.04 -18.00
CA GLY A 375 -5.57 -7.90 -18.59
C GLY A 375 -4.45 -7.79 -17.55
N ALA A 376 -3.22 -8.03 -17.99
CA ALA A 376 -2.03 -8.00 -17.16
C ALA A 376 -1.60 -6.55 -16.82
N ARG A 377 -1.15 -6.29 -15.59
CA ARG A 377 -0.50 -5.01 -15.21
C ARG A 377 0.78 -4.82 -16.06
N VAL A 378 1.25 -3.58 -16.25
CA VAL A 378 2.49 -3.31 -17.02
C VAL A 378 3.68 -4.17 -16.53
N ALA A 379 3.84 -4.30 -15.21
CA ALA A 379 4.88 -5.16 -14.64
C ALA A 379 4.68 -6.65 -14.97
N GLU A 380 3.43 -7.12 -15.05
CA GLU A 380 3.10 -8.50 -15.45
C GLU A 380 3.31 -8.69 -16.96
N SER A 381 2.90 -7.73 -17.79
CA SER A 381 3.16 -7.75 -19.24
C SER A 381 4.66 -7.77 -19.54
N ILE A 382 5.44 -6.99 -18.78
CA ILE A 382 6.91 -7.02 -18.84
C ILE A 382 7.38 -8.42 -18.41
N ALA A 383 6.95 -8.93 -17.25
CA ALA A 383 7.36 -10.26 -16.78
C ALA A 383 7.04 -11.38 -17.79
N THR A 384 5.87 -11.35 -18.43
CA THR A 384 5.46 -12.35 -19.44
C THR A 384 6.22 -12.20 -20.75
N SER A 385 6.77 -11.03 -21.07
CA SER A 385 7.59 -10.80 -22.26
C SER A 385 9.03 -11.33 -22.11
N PHE A 386 9.42 -11.82 -20.93
CA PHE A 386 10.75 -12.41 -20.75
C PHE A 386 10.88 -13.73 -21.51
N ASP A 387 11.95 -13.87 -22.29
CA ASP A 387 12.25 -15.07 -23.08
C ASP A 387 11.21 -15.37 -24.18
N ASP A 388 10.56 -14.33 -24.69
CA ASP A 388 9.58 -14.41 -25.78
C ASP A 388 10.26 -14.19 -27.15
N PRO A 389 10.28 -15.21 -28.03
CA PRO A 389 10.89 -15.11 -29.36
C PRO A 389 10.10 -14.21 -30.33
N GLU A 390 8.81 -13.95 -30.10
CA GLU A 390 7.99 -13.16 -31.02
C GLU A 390 8.23 -11.65 -30.88
N THR A 391 8.55 -11.18 -29.67
CA THR A 391 8.64 -9.76 -29.33
C THR A 391 10.06 -9.23 -29.16
N CYS A 392 11.05 -10.14 -29.05
CA CYS A 392 12.44 -9.77 -28.76
C CYS A 392 13.12 -8.95 -29.87
N ASP A 393 14.07 -8.10 -29.45
CA ASP A 393 14.96 -7.34 -30.34
C ASP A 393 16.45 -7.67 -30.12
N LEU A 394 16.73 -8.61 -29.21
CA LEU A 394 18.06 -9.09 -28.85
C LEU A 394 18.00 -10.51 -28.29
N LYS A 395 19.04 -11.30 -28.59
CA LYS A 395 19.24 -12.64 -28.03
C LYS A 395 20.59 -12.75 -27.34
N PHE A 396 20.62 -13.38 -26.16
CA PHE A 396 21.86 -13.84 -25.56
C PHE A 396 22.04 -15.33 -25.83
N ILE A 397 23.23 -15.72 -26.30
CA ILE A 397 23.60 -17.12 -26.51
C ILE A 397 24.53 -17.53 -25.37
N VAL A 398 24.06 -18.44 -24.51
CA VAL A 398 24.81 -18.96 -23.36
C VAL A 398 24.76 -20.48 -23.41
N GLU A 399 25.93 -21.14 -23.45
CA GLU A 399 26.01 -22.62 -23.57
C GLU A 399 25.19 -23.19 -24.76
N ASN A 400 25.19 -22.50 -25.91
CA ASN A 400 24.39 -22.80 -27.10
C ASN A 400 22.86 -22.74 -26.90
N GLN A 401 22.39 -22.11 -25.82
CA GLN A 401 20.98 -21.84 -25.58
C GLN A 401 20.69 -20.34 -25.76
N GLU A 402 19.55 -20.04 -26.39
CA GLU A 402 19.10 -18.67 -26.66
C GLU A 402 18.23 -18.16 -25.52
N ILE A 403 18.44 -16.92 -25.11
CA ILE A 403 17.57 -16.18 -24.18
C ILE A 403 17.08 -14.92 -24.88
N HIS A 404 15.78 -14.80 -25.06
CA HIS A 404 15.16 -13.71 -25.82
C HIS A 404 14.84 -12.51 -24.92
N VAL A 405 15.29 -11.33 -25.32
CA VAL A 405 15.19 -10.10 -24.49
C VAL A 405 14.97 -8.85 -25.33
N HIS A 406 14.65 -7.76 -24.63
CA HIS A 406 14.36 -6.43 -25.14
C HIS A 406 15.42 -5.41 -24.67
N LYS A 407 16.16 -4.80 -25.59
CA LYS A 407 17.20 -3.79 -25.34
C LYS A 407 16.67 -2.62 -24.51
N ALA A 408 15.44 -2.18 -24.78
CA ALA A 408 14.80 -1.08 -24.05
C ALA A 408 14.71 -1.38 -22.54
N LEU A 409 14.27 -2.58 -22.17
CA LEU A 409 14.15 -2.98 -20.77
C LEU A 409 15.53 -3.11 -20.11
N LEU A 410 16.50 -3.71 -20.80
CA LEU A 410 17.88 -3.83 -20.29
C LEU A 410 18.51 -2.45 -20.04
N LYS A 411 18.38 -1.52 -21.00
CA LYS A 411 18.85 -0.14 -20.87
C LYS A 411 18.18 0.59 -19.71
N ILE A 412 16.91 0.33 -19.42
CA ILE A 412 16.20 0.96 -18.30
C ILE A 412 16.71 0.41 -16.96
N ARG A 413 16.89 -0.90 -16.88
CA ARG A 413 17.00 -1.64 -15.63
C ARG A 413 18.43 -1.94 -15.19
N CYS A 414 19.43 -1.81 -16.06
CA CYS A 414 20.83 -2.09 -15.74
C CYS A 414 21.77 -1.05 -16.37
N GLU A 415 22.63 -0.44 -15.55
CA GLU A 415 23.57 0.59 -15.99
C GLU A 415 24.65 0.04 -16.94
N HIS A 416 25.06 -1.21 -16.73
CA HIS A 416 25.99 -1.91 -17.62
C HIS A 416 25.42 -2.00 -19.03
N PHE A 417 24.18 -2.46 -19.19
CA PHE A 417 23.53 -2.54 -20.50
C PHE A 417 23.19 -1.17 -21.09
N ARG A 418 22.84 -0.19 -20.24
CA ARG A 418 22.67 1.20 -20.68
C ARG A 418 23.94 1.73 -21.34
N SER A 419 25.11 1.41 -20.79
CA SER A 419 26.42 1.79 -21.32
C SER A 419 26.79 1.00 -22.57
N MET A 420 26.58 -0.33 -22.54
CA MET A 420 26.86 -1.24 -23.66
C MET A 420 26.09 -0.86 -24.94
N PHE A 421 24.83 -0.45 -24.80
CA PHE A 421 23.96 -0.14 -25.93
C PHE A 421 23.86 1.36 -26.25
N GLN A 422 24.91 2.15 -26.00
CA GLN A 422 24.99 3.51 -26.51
C GLN A 422 25.31 3.52 -28.01
N SER A 423 24.83 4.54 -28.74
CA SER A 423 24.86 4.62 -30.22
C SER A 423 26.26 4.58 -30.86
N TYR A 424 27.32 4.72 -30.07
CA TYR A 424 28.71 4.70 -30.54
C TYR A 424 29.36 3.31 -30.50
N TRP A 425 28.68 2.28 -29.99
CA TRP A 425 29.20 0.92 -29.88
C TRP A 425 28.55 -0.03 -30.89
N ASN A 426 29.35 -0.89 -31.55
CA ASN A 426 28.90 -1.89 -32.53
C ASN A 426 27.84 -2.87 -31.97
N GLU A 427 27.75 -3.01 -30.65
CA GLU A 427 26.80 -3.88 -29.95
C GLU A 427 25.36 -3.37 -30.04
N HIS A 428 25.15 -2.09 -30.34
CA HIS A 428 23.81 -1.54 -30.59
C HIS A 428 23.12 -2.19 -31.80
N GLU A 429 23.89 -2.50 -32.85
CA GLU A 429 23.41 -3.06 -34.12
C GLU A 429 23.29 -4.60 -34.09
N LYS A 430 23.84 -5.26 -33.06
CA LYS A 430 23.78 -6.72 -32.94
C LYS A 430 22.39 -7.18 -32.51
N ASP A 431 21.95 -8.28 -33.11
CA ASP A 431 20.75 -9.05 -32.75
C ASP A 431 21.07 -10.20 -31.78
N SER A 432 22.36 -10.54 -31.63
CA SER A 432 22.85 -11.66 -30.83
C SER A 432 24.15 -11.33 -30.08
N ILE A 433 24.27 -11.76 -28.83
CA ILE A 433 25.46 -11.59 -27.98
C ILE A 433 25.81 -12.93 -27.32
N GLU A 434 27.03 -13.40 -27.52
CA GLU A 434 27.53 -14.63 -26.89
C GLU A 434 28.12 -14.34 -25.50
N ILE A 435 27.72 -15.16 -24.52
CA ILE A 435 28.24 -15.11 -23.15
C ILE A 435 28.88 -16.45 -22.83
N VAL A 436 30.16 -16.40 -22.47
CA VAL A 436 30.98 -17.58 -22.18
C VAL A 436 31.42 -17.63 -20.71
N GLN A 437 31.25 -16.54 -19.97
CA GLN A 437 31.78 -16.38 -18.61
C GLN A 437 30.88 -16.99 -17.53
N TYR A 438 29.59 -17.17 -17.82
CA TYR A 438 28.59 -17.57 -16.84
C TYR A 438 27.73 -18.74 -17.34
N PRO A 439 27.35 -19.68 -16.46
CA PRO A 439 26.41 -20.76 -16.82
C PRO A 439 25.04 -20.22 -17.24
N PHE A 440 24.33 -20.96 -18.08
CA PHE A 440 23.01 -20.55 -18.57
C PHE A 440 22.04 -20.19 -17.44
N ALA A 441 21.93 -21.04 -16.41
CA ALA A 441 21.00 -20.82 -15.30
C ALA A 441 21.27 -19.48 -14.56
N VAL A 442 22.54 -19.13 -14.38
CA VAL A 442 22.94 -17.90 -13.67
C VAL A 442 22.63 -16.68 -14.52
N TYR A 443 23.03 -16.69 -15.79
CA TYR A 443 22.84 -15.55 -16.68
C TYR A 443 21.36 -15.33 -17.01
N ARG A 444 20.59 -16.42 -17.20
CA ARG A 444 19.13 -16.36 -17.37
C ARG A 444 18.44 -15.77 -16.15
N ALA A 445 18.82 -16.19 -14.94
CA ALA A 445 18.25 -15.65 -13.71
C ALA A 445 18.57 -14.15 -13.53
N PHE A 446 19.76 -13.71 -13.96
CA PHE A 446 20.07 -12.28 -14.00
C PHE A 446 19.15 -11.50 -14.93
N LEU A 447 18.99 -11.98 -16.18
CA LEU A 447 18.12 -11.32 -17.13
C LEU A 447 16.66 -11.34 -16.66
N GLN A 448 16.18 -12.45 -16.12
CA GLN A 448 14.84 -12.58 -15.54
C GLN A 448 14.63 -11.61 -14.36
N TYR A 449 15.65 -11.39 -13.55
CA TYR A 449 15.61 -10.41 -12.46
C TYR A 449 15.37 -8.99 -12.98
N LEU A 450 15.99 -8.61 -14.10
CA LEU A 450 15.76 -7.28 -14.69
C LEU A 450 14.30 -7.05 -15.10
N TYR A 451 13.58 -8.12 -15.45
CA TYR A 451 12.17 -8.11 -15.85
C TYR A 451 11.20 -8.22 -14.67
N THR A 452 11.54 -8.99 -13.65
CA THR A 452 10.58 -9.45 -12.63
C THR A 452 10.89 -8.98 -11.22
N ASP A 453 12.06 -8.38 -11.00
CA ASP A 453 12.64 -8.12 -9.67
C ASP A 453 12.81 -9.38 -8.81
N ASN A 454 12.61 -10.58 -9.37
CA ASN A 454 12.64 -11.87 -8.67
C ASN A 454 13.81 -12.74 -9.11
N VAL A 455 14.27 -13.58 -8.19
CA VAL A 455 15.38 -14.51 -8.39
C VAL A 455 14.95 -15.85 -7.84
N GLU A 456 14.93 -16.85 -8.71
CA GLU A 456 14.64 -18.25 -8.37
C GLU A 456 15.85 -19.09 -8.73
N LEU A 457 16.79 -19.19 -7.79
CA LEU A 457 17.99 -20.01 -7.93
C LEU A 457 18.24 -20.81 -6.67
N LYS A 458 18.92 -21.94 -6.82
CA LYS A 458 19.44 -22.68 -5.67
C LYS A 458 20.57 -21.88 -4.99
N PRO A 459 20.81 -22.07 -3.68
CA PRO A 459 21.88 -21.37 -2.96
C PRO A 459 23.26 -21.52 -3.62
N GLU A 460 23.53 -22.67 -4.23
CA GLU A 460 24.81 -22.95 -4.90
C GLU A 460 24.98 -22.12 -6.19
N GLU A 461 23.91 -21.91 -6.95
CA GLU A 461 23.90 -21.13 -8.19
C GLU A 461 23.81 -19.62 -7.91
N ALA A 462 23.20 -19.23 -6.80
CA ALA A 462 23.10 -17.84 -6.35
C ALA A 462 24.47 -17.18 -6.12
N ILE A 463 25.53 -17.97 -5.95
CA ILE A 463 26.92 -17.52 -5.92
C ILE A 463 27.35 -16.91 -7.25
N GLY A 464 27.05 -17.58 -8.36
CA GLY A 464 27.40 -17.07 -9.69
C GLY A 464 26.64 -15.78 -9.98
N LEU A 465 25.39 -15.70 -9.53
CA LEU A 465 24.58 -14.49 -9.66
C LEU A 465 25.09 -13.35 -8.77
N LEU A 466 25.64 -13.67 -7.60
CA LEU A 466 26.27 -12.69 -6.72
C LEU A 466 27.53 -12.07 -7.34
N ASP A 467 28.35 -12.88 -8.02
CA ASP A 467 29.50 -12.39 -8.79
C ASP A 467 29.07 -11.44 -9.90
N LEU A 468 28.08 -11.85 -10.69
CA LEU A 468 27.54 -11.05 -11.77
C LEU A 468 26.92 -9.74 -11.26
N ALA A 469 26.21 -9.78 -10.13
CA ALA A 469 25.68 -8.60 -9.47
C ALA A 469 26.79 -7.62 -9.02
N ASN A 470 27.94 -8.13 -8.57
CA ASN A 470 29.10 -7.27 -8.26
C ASN A 470 29.72 -6.70 -9.54
N ALA A 471 29.91 -7.52 -10.57
CA ALA A 471 30.51 -7.12 -11.84
C ALA A 471 29.70 -6.00 -12.52
N TYR A 472 28.37 -6.08 -12.46
CA TYR A 472 27.47 -5.08 -13.04
C TYR A 472 27.00 -4.02 -12.03
N CYS A 473 27.56 -4.01 -10.81
CA CYS A 473 27.26 -3.03 -9.76
C CYS A 473 25.76 -2.97 -9.34
N GLU A 474 25.04 -4.08 -9.44
CA GLU A 474 23.63 -4.20 -9.07
C GLU A 474 23.46 -4.49 -7.56
N MET A 475 23.49 -3.43 -6.76
CA MET A 475 23.40 -3.51 -5.29
C MET A 475 22.12 -4.19 -4.74
N PRO A 476 20.91 -3.96 -5.30
CA PRO A 476 19.70 -4.63 -4.82
C PRO A 476 19.74 -6.14 -5.07
N LEU A 477 20.22 -6.57 -6.24
CA LEU A 477 20.39 -7.97 -6.60
C LEU A 477 21.39 -8.66 -5.67
N LYS A 478 22.53 -8.00 -5.40
CA LYS A 478 23.54 -8.48 -4.45
C LYS A 478 22.93 -8.82 -3.09
N ARG A 479 22.13 -7.90 -2.52
CA ARG A 479 21.45 -8.12 -1.22
C ARG A 479 20.51 -9.32 -1.28
N LYS A 480 19.82 -9.53 -2.41
CA LYS A 480 18.88 -10.64 -2.62
C LYS A 480 19.61 -11.98 -2.70
N CYS A 481 20.72 -12.05 -3.44
CA CYS A 481 21.58 -13.23 -3.50
C CYS A 481 22.15 -13.58 -2.10
N GLU A 482 22.63 -12.59 -1.35
CA GLU A 482 23.10 -12.81 0.03
C GLU A 482 22.01 -13.39 0.94
N GLN A 483 20.75 -12.95 0.80
CA GLN A 483 19.61 -13.50 1.54
C GLN A 483 19.31 -14.95 1.17
N ILE A 484 19.27 -15.28 -0.13
CA ILE A 484 19.03 -16.64 -0.62
C ILE A 484 20.10 -17.59 -0.08
N ILE A 485 21.37 -17.19 -0.15
CA ILE A 485 22.50 -17.97 0.36
C ILE A 485 22.37 -18.17 1.88
N CYS A 486 22.00 -17.14 2.64
CA CYS A 486 21.84 -17.25 4.09
C CYS A 486 20.66 -18.13 4.54
N GLN A 487 19.57 -18.16 3.76
CA GLN A 487 18.38 -18.95 4.09
C GLN A 487 18.53 -20.43 3.70
N GLY A 488 19.33 -20.73 2.68
CA GLY A 488 19.53 -22.09 2.16
C GLY A 488 20.75 -22.83 2.70
N ILE A 489 21.32 -22.41 3.83
CA ILE A 489 22.51 -23.07 4.41
C ILE A 489 22.12 -24.44 4.99
N SER A 490 22.84 -25.48 4.56
CA SER A 490 22.76 -26.83 5.10
C SER A 490 24.15 -27.34 5.49
N VAL A 491 24.20 -28.45 6.23
CA VAL A 491 25.47 -29.12 6.56
C VAL A 491 26.21 -29.55 5.28
N ASP A 492 25.47 -29.98 4.26
CA ASP A 492 26.02 -30.54 3.03
C ASP A 492 26.59 -29.47 2.07
N ASN A 493 26.05 -28.24 2.08
CA ASN A 493 26.46 -27.19 1.13
C ASN A 493 27.33 -26.09 1.75
N VAL A 494 27.39 -25.95 3.08
CA VAL A 494 28.07 -24.83 3.74
C VAL A 494 29.56 -24.73 3.39
N ALA A 495 30.24 -25.86 3.17
CA ALA A 495 31.65 -25.89 2.77
C ALA A 495 31.86 -25.20 1.40
N MET A 496 31.05 -25.56 0.39
CA MET A 496 31.10 -24.95 -0.93
C MET A 496 30.69 -23.47 -0.90
N LEU A 497 29.64 -23.14 -0.15
CA LEU A 497 29.18 -21.76 0.02
C LEU A 497 30.24 -20.89 0.69
N TYR A 498 30.98 -21.43 1.67
CA TYR A 498 32.07 -20.72 2.32
C TYR A 498 33.26 -20.49 1.38
N ALA A 499 33.65 -21.50 0.58
CA ALA A 499 34.70 -21.36 -0.42
C ALA A 499 34.36 -20.30 -1.46
N ALA A 500 33.12 -20.29 -1.94
CA ALA A 500 32.61 -19.25 -2.82
C ALA A 500 32.66 -17.86 -2.18
N ALA A 501 32.18 -17.71 -0.95
CA ALA A 501 32.24 -16.43 -0.23
C ALA A 501 33.67 -15.91 -0.05
N ILE A 502 34.66 -16.79 0.00
CA ILE A 502 36.09 -16.43 0.01
C ILE A 502 36.56 -15.95 -1.36
N LYS A 503 36.18 -16.66 -2.43
CA LYS A 503 36.57 -16.34 -3.81
C LYS A 503 36.06 -14.98 -4.26
N PHE A 504 34.84 -14.61 -3.88
CA PHE A 504 34.20 -13.35 -4.30
C PHE A 504 34.40 -12.19 -3.32
N GLU A 505 35.45 -12.24 -2.48
CA GLU A 505 35.78 -11.23 -1.47
C GLU A 505 34.64 -10.91 -0.48
N ALA A 506 33.60 -11.74 -0.41
CA ALA A 506 32.46 -11.59 0.48
C ALA A 506 32.78 -11.95 1.95
N LYS A 507 34.06 -12.14 2.30
CA LYS A 507 34.52 -12.47 3.67
C LYS A 507 34.05 -11.47 4.73
N VAL A 508 33.87 -10.19 4.36
CA VAL A 508 33.45 -9.11 5.27
C VAL A 508 31.93 -8.90 5.27
N SER A 509 31.23 -9.44 4.27
CA SER A 509 29.77 -9.34 4.11
C SER A 509 29.02 -10.10 5.20
N ARG A 510 27.74 -9.78 5.36
CA ARG A 510 26.84 -10.42 6.33
C ARG A 510 26.76 -11.94 6.09
N SER A 511 26.70 -12.39 4.83
CA SER A 511 26.60 -13.81 4.47
C SER A 511 27.87 -14.59 4.82
N GLY A 512 29.05 -14.04 4.58
CA GLY A 512 30.33 -14.67 4.94
C GLY A 512 30.51 -14.91 6.44
N ARG A 513 29.96 -14.02 7.29
CA ARG A 513 29.95 -14.20 8.76
C ARG A 513 28.98 -15.29 9.21
N VAL A 514 27.78 -15.33 8.60
CA VAL A 514 26.74 -16.33 8.91
C VAL A 514 27.20 -17.74 8.49
N LEU A 515 27.76 -17.89 7.29
CA LEU A 515 28.31 -19.14 6.78
C LEU A 515 29.40 -19.70 7.71
N PHE A 516 30.35 -18.86 8.12
CA PHE A 516 31.41 -19.27 9.04
C PHE A 516 30.84 -19.72 10.39
N ARG A 517 29.87 -18.97 10.95
CA ARG A 517 29.26 -19.32 12.24
C ARG A 517 28.49 -20.64 12.18
N PHE A 518 27.74 -20.87 11.09
CA PHE A 518 27.02 -22.12 10.88
C PHE A 518 27.99 -23.30 10.77
N ALA A 519 29.02 -23.17 9.93
CA ALA A 519 30.05 -24.20 9.78
C ALA A 519 30.78 -24.51 11.10
N LEU A 520 31.03 -23.49 11.93
CA LEU A 520 31.65 -23.66 13.25
C LEU A 520 30.74 -24.42 14.23
N ASN A 521 29.45 -24.11 14.26
CA ASN A 521 28.49 -24.77 15.15
C ASN A 521 28.25 -26.24 14.78
N HIS A 522 28.40 -26.58 13.49
CA HIS A 522 28.20 -27.93 12.95
C HIS A 522 29.51 -28.59 12.51
N LEU A 523 30.65 -28.16 13.07
CA LEU A 523 31.99 -28.51 12.59
C LEU A 523 32.19 -30.02 12.38
N THR A 524 31.77 -30.84 13.34
CA THR A 524 31.90 -32.31 13.27
C THR A 524 31.17 -32.93 12.09
N ALA A 525 29.96 -32.43 11.79
CA ALA A 525 29.16 -32.95 10.69
C ALA A 525 29.67 -32.40 9.35
N VAL A 526 30.06 -31.12 9.30
CA VAL A 526 30.58 -30.46 8.10
C VAL A 526 31.89 -31.09 7.63
N THR A 527 32.83 -31.40 8.54
CA THR A 527 34.12 -32.01 8.18
C THR A 527 34.00 -33.43 7.64
N GLN A 528 32.88 -34.11 7.88
CA GLN A 528 32.57 -35.44 7.35
C GLN A 528 31.89 -35.43 5.98
N THR A 529 31.53 -34.24 5.46
CA THR A 529 30.88 -34.11 4.15
C THR A 529 31.88 -34.24 3.00
N GLU A 530 31.40 -34.78 1.88
CA GLU A 530 32.18 -34.84 0.63
C GLU A 530 32.50 -33.44 0.08
N ALA A 531 31.64 -32.46 0.35
CA ALA A 531 31.88 -31.06 0.00
C ALA A 531 33.10 -30.46 0.71
N PHE A 532 33.31 -30.81 1.99
CA PHE A 532 34.45 -30.33 2.77
C PHE A 532 35.76 -31.01 2.36
N SER A 533 35.72 -32.30 1.99
CA SER A 533 36.92 -33.02 1.53
C SER A 533 37.42 -32.55 0.16
N LYS A 534 36.53 -31.96 -0.67
CA LYS A 534 36.86 -31.36 -1.98
C LYS A 534 37.32 -29.90 -1.91
N LEU A 535 37.45 -29.31 -0.72
CA LEU A 535 37.91 -27.93 -0.57
C LEU A 535 39.38 -27.79 -0.97
N ASP A 536 39.69 -26.67 -1.61
CA ASP A 536 41.08 -26.25 -1.87
C ASP A 536 41.86 -26.15 -0.54
N GLY A 537 43.12 -26.60 -0.56
CA GLY A 537 44.01 -26.56 0.60
C GLY A 537 44.17 -25.16 1.20
N ASP A 538 44.17 -24.11 0.39
CA ASP A 538 44.26 -22.73 0.87
C ASP A 538 42.99 -22.27 1.58
N VAL A 539 41.82 -22.66 1.05
CA VAL A 539 40.51 -22.38 1.65
C VAL A 539 40.35 -23.15 2.96
N MET A 540 40.77 -24.41 2.99
CA MET A 540 40.76 -25.25 4.17
C MET A 540 41.69 -24.70 5.26
N MET A 541 42.91 -24.31 4.91
CA MET A 541 43.86 -23.69 5.84
C MET A 541 43.33 -22.35 6.39
N ALA A 542 42.72 -21.52 5.53
CA ALA A 542 42.09 -20.28 5.96
C ALA A 542 40.91 -20.53 6.92
N PHE A 543 40.10 -21.56 6.66
CA PHE A 543 39.02 -21.97 7.53
C PHE A 543 39.53 -22.46 8.89
N ILE A 544 40.52 -23.37 8.90
CA ILE A 544 41.12 -23.94 10.12
C ILE A 544 41.76 -22.84 10.97
N ARG A 545 42.54 -21.93 10.35
CA ARG A 545 43.15 -20.80 11.06
C ARG A 545 42.09 -19.94 11.74
N LYS A 546 40.99 -19.64 11.02
CA LYS A 546 39.87 -18.84 11.55
C LYS A 546 39.10 -19.58 12.64
N ALA A 547 38.88 -20.89 12.50
CA ALA A 547 38.26 -21.75 13.50
C ALA A 547 39.11 -21.82 14.78
N GLY A 548 40.45 -21.91 14.64
CA GLY A 548 41.39 -21.82 15.76
C GLY A 548 41.28 -20.51 16.52
N THR A 549 41.27 -19.36 15.82
CA THR A 549 41.05 -18.06 16.47
C THR A 549 39.68 -17.91 17.13
N ALA A 550 38.67 -18.63 16.63
CA ALA A 550 37.32 -18.65 17.19
C ALA A 550 37.15 -19.65 18.36
N GLY A 551 38.21 -20.37 18.74
CA GLY A 551 38.19 -21.32 19.84
C GLY A 551 37.57 -22.68 19.53
N ALA A 552 37.51 -23.08 18.25
CA ALA A 552 36.95 -24.36 17.83
C ALA A 552 37.72 -25.59 18.34
N PHE A 553 39.03 -25.44 18.55
CA PHE A 553 39.96 -26.50 18.92
C PHE A 553 40.46 -26.37 20.36
N LYS A 554 39.63 -25.83 21.26
CA LYS A 554 39.98 -25.77 22.69
C LYS A 554 40.03 -27.20 23.25
N TYR A 555 41.13 -27.49 23.97
CA TYR A 555 41.26 -28.66 24.83
C TYR A 555 40.18 -28.69 25.91
#